data_AF-A0A3N1B1R7-F1
#
_entry.id   AF-A0A3N1B1R7-F1
#
_cell.length_a   1.000
_cell.length_b   1.000
_cell.length_c   1.000
_cell.angle_alpha   90.00
_cell.angle_beta   90.00
_cell.angle_gamma   90.00
#
_symmetry.space_group_name_H-M   'P 1'
#
loop_
_entity.id
_entity.type
_entity.pdbx_description
1 polymer ?
#
loop_
_entity_poly.entity_id
_entity_poly.type
_entity_poly.pdbx_seq_one_letter_code
_entity_poly.pdbx_strand_id
1 'polypeptide(L)'
;MKLNLRKVALGALAVLALTFVTPANPAYAINSVTCGNRTDFLKVHFMVSSNVGSARCYANSGSVAVNISGVYRVSAGANKVTVSYDYNRRFYSTTIDKGGSAGFKNVRVYGLRIW
;
A
#
# COMPACT_ATOMS: atom_id res chain seq x y z
N MET A 1 42.32 -49.70 25.75
CA MET A 1 41.28 -48.79 26.27
C MET A 1 41.25 -47.56 25.37
N LYS A 2 40.09 -47.30 24.72
CA LYS A 2 39.47 -45.99 24.36
C LYS A 2 40.42 -44.78 24.11
N LEU A 3 40.27 -43.92 23.11
CA LEU A 3 39.39 -43.66 21.96
C LEU A 3 39.87 -42.28 21.41
N ASN A 4 39.40 -41.89 20.22
CA ASN A 4 39.24 -40.49 19.75
C ASN A 4 40.41 -39.90 18.92
N LEU A 5 40.18 -39.15 17.84
CA LEU A 5 39.04 -38.26 17.58
C LEU A 5 38.75 -38.20 16.06
N ARG A 6 37.45 -38.12 15.76
CA ARG A 6 36.84 -38.24 14.45
C ARG A 6 37.13 -37.04 13.54
N LYS A 7 37.11 -37.33 12.24
CA LYS A 7 36.87 -36.40 11.13
C LYS A 7 35.77 -35.40 11.49
N VAL A 8 36.05 -34.10 11.41
CA VAL A 8 35.04 -33.07 11.18
C VAL A 8 35.56 -32.19 10.06
N ALA A 9 35.23 -32.60 8.84
CA ALA A 9 35.46 -31.82 7.64
C ALA A 9 34.47 -30.65 7.63
N LEU A 10 35.04 -29.46 7.47
CA LEU A 10 34.49 -28.21 6.97
C LEU A 10 33.15 -28.36 6.23
N GLY A 11 32.07 -27.91 6.85
CA GLY A 11 30.77 -27.70 6.21
C GLY A 11 30.58 -26.22 5.91
N ALA A 12 30.57 -25.87 4.62
CA ALA A 12 30.50 -24.51 4.10
C ALA A 12 29.21 -23.77 4.51
N LEU A 13 29.36 -22.53 4.98
CA LEU A 13 28.28 -21.56 5.13
C LEU A 13 27.93 -20.98 3.75
N ALA A 14 26.91 -21.52 3.10
CA ALA A 14 26.31 -20.88 1.93
C ALA A 14 25.13 -20.00 2.38
N VAL A 15 25.39 -18.72 2.64
CA VAL A 15 24.33 -17.72 2.82
C VAL A 15 23.93 -17.24 1.43
N LEU A 16 22.83 -17.77 0.90
CA LEU A 16 22.20 -17.24 -0.32
C LEU A 16 21.55 -15.90 0.02
N ALA A 17 22.24 -14.81 -0.30
CA ALA A 17 21.66 -13.48 -0.28
C ALA A 17 20.65 -13.38 -1.44
N LEU A 18 19.35 -13.56 -1.13
CA LEU A 18 18.27 -13.24 -2.04
C LEU A 18 18.17 -11.71 -2.17
N THR A 19 18.95 -11.13 -3.07
CA THR A 19 18.75 -9.74 -3.49
C THR A 19 17.52 -9.70 -4.39
N PHE A 20 16.36 -9.40 -3.80
CA PHE A 20 15.18 -9.04 -4.56
C PHE A 20 15.47 -7.75 -5.34
N VAL A 21 15.79 -7.88 -6.63
CA VAL A 21 15.81 -6.75 -7.56
C VAL A 21 14.34 -6.42 -7.88
N THR A 22 13.73 -5.58 -7.06
CA THR A 22 12.49 -4.93 -7.47
C THR A 22 12.87 -3.81 -8.43
N PRO A 23 12.28 -3.73 -9.64
CA PRO A 23 12.43 -2.55 -10.47
C PRO A 23 11.84 -1.37 -9.69
N ALA A 24 12.71 -0.50 -9.18
CA ALA A 24 12.34 0.80 -8.68
C ALA A 24 12.00 1.67 -9.88
N ASN A 25 10.81 1.47 -10.48
CA ASN A 25 10.26 2.44 -11.41
C ASN A 25 10.22 3.78 -10.66
N PRO A 26 10.68 4.89 -11.27
CA PRO A 26 10.48 6.20 -10.68
C PRO A 26 8.99 6.37 -10.44
N ALA A 27 8.60 6.37 -9.16
CA ALA A 27 7.23 6.63 -8.77
C ALA A 27 6.96 8.11 -9.07
N TYR A 28 6.34 8.39 -10.22
CA TYR A 28 5.68 9.68 -10.40
C TYR A 28 4.70 9.85 -9.24
N ALA A 29 4.84 10.92 -8.46
CA ALA A 29 3.94 11.18 -7.36
C ALA A 29 2.57 11.56 -7.92
N ILE A 30 1.50 10.86 -7.52
CA ILE A 30 0.14 11.29 -7.88
C ILE A 30 -0.15 12.67 -7.26
N ASN A 31 -0.92 13.49 -7.95
CA ASN A 31 -1.19 14.86 -7.51
C ASN A 31 -2.39 14.88 -6.56
N SER A 32 -2.24 15.50 -5.39
CA SER A 32 -3.39 15.87 -4.56
C SER A 32 -4.14 17.02 -5.23
N VAL A 33 -5.44 16.85 -5.43
CA VAL A 33 -6.30 17.83 -6.11
C VAL A 33 -7.56 18.10 -5.30
N THR A 34 -8.17 19.27 -5.51
CA THR A 34 -9.49 19.57 -4.97
C THR A 34 -10.52 18.63 -5.59
N CYS A 35 -11.33 17.97 -4.76
CA CYS A 35 -12.33 17.01 -5.23
C CYS A 35 -13.40 17.64 -6.13
N GLY A 36 -13.92 18.81 -5.74
CA GLY A 36 -15.06 19.45 -6.40
C GLY A 36 -16.20 18.48 -6.69
N ASN A 37 -16.84 18.67 -7.85
CA ASN A 37 -17.92 17.80 -8.34
C ASN A 37 -17.43 16.70 -9.29
N ARG A 38 -16.11 16.53 -9.43
CA ARG A 38 -15.50 15.56 -10.36
C ARG A 38 -15.69 14.13 -9.85
N THR A 39 -16.04 13.20 -10.72
CA THR A 39 -16.28 11.77 -10.37
C THR A 39 -15.19 10.84 -10.87
N ASP A 40 -14.25 11.35 -11.67
CA ASP A 40 -13.18 10.61 -12.33
C ASP A 40 -11.91 10.45 -11.47
N PHE A 41 -11.73 11.26 -10.43
CA PHE A 41 -10.57 11.17 -9.53
C PHE A 41 -10.66 10.00 -8.55
N LEU A 42 -9.50 9.53 -8.10
CA LEU A 42 -9.39 8.70 -6.92
C LEU A 42 -9.85 9.53 -5.70
N LYS A 43 -10.87 9.07 -4.97
CA LYS A 43 -11.35 9.71 -3.74
C LYS A 43 -11.14 8.79 -2.54
N VAL A 44 -10.41 9.28 -1.54
CA VAL A 44 -10.24 8.60 -0.25
C VAL A 44 -11.11 9.31 0.77
N HIS A 45 -12.14 8.62 1.27
CA HIS A 45 -13.06 9.12 2.28
C HIS A 45 -12.61 8.68 3.68
N PHE A 46 -12.56 9.64 4.60
CA PHE A 46 -12.06 9.41 5.95
C PHE A 46 -12.85 10.23 6.98
N MET A 47 -12.87 9.75 8.22
CA MET A 47 -13.46 10.47 9.34
C MET A 47 -12.48 11.49 9.91
N VAL A 48 -12.94 12.74 10.07
CA VAL A 48 -12.22 13.81 10.78
C VAL A 48 -12.62 13.80 12.26
N SER A 49 -13.88 13.46 12.54
CA SER A 49 -14.41 13.24 13.89
C SER A 49 -15.52 12.17 13.84
N SER A 50 -16.10 11.81 14.99
CA SER A 50 -17.05 10.69 15.12
C SER A 50 -18.23 10.71 14.13
N ASN A 51 -18.63 11.88 13.64
CA ASN A 51 -19.74 12.03 12.68
C ASN A 51 -19.42 12.96 11.50
N VAL A 52 -18.17 13.41 11.36
CA VAL A 52 -17.77 14.33 10.30
C VAL A 52 -16.81 13.61 9.36
N GLY A 53 -17.31 13.27 8.18
CA GLY A 53 -16.50 12.72 7.09
C GLY A 53 -15.87 13.83 6.24
N SER A 54 -14.74 13.52 5.64
CA SER A 54 -14.11 14.33 4.60
C SER A 54 -13.55 13.41 3.51
N ALA A 55 -13.06 14.01 2.42
CA ALA A 55 -12.45 13.28 1.33
C ALA A 55 -11.22 14.00 0.80
N ARG A 56 -10.22 13.23 0.39
CA ARG A 56 -9.04 13.72 -0.34
C ARG A 56 -9.01 13.08 -1.72
N CYS A 57 -8.77 13.90 -2.73
CA CYS A 57 -8.76 13.46 -4.12
C CYS A 57 -7.37 13.47 -4.71
N TYR A 58 -7.12 12.50 -5.58
CA TYR A 58 -5.86 12.34 -6.29
C TYR A 58 -6.08 12.10 -7.78
N ALA A 59 -5.15 12.62 -8.58
CA ALA A 59 -5.15 12.51 -10.04
C ALA A 59 -3.77 12.10 -10.56
N ASN A 60 -3.74 11.74 -11.84
CA ASN A 60 -2.57 11.27 -12.60
C ASN A 60 -2.06 9.88 -12.18
N SER A 61 -1.45 9.16 -13.12
CA SER A 61 -0.83 7.86 -12.88
C SER A 61 0.41 8.00 -12.01
N GLY A 62 0.67 7.03 -11.14
CA GLY A 62 1.81 7.05 -10.26
C GLY A 62 1.51 6.45 -8.89
N SER A 63 2.37 6.74 -7.92
CA SER A 63 2.14 6.34 -6.53
C SER A 63 2.61 7.40 -5.56
N VAL A 64 1.94 7.49 -4.40
CA VAL A 64 2.33 8.39 -3.32
C VAL A 64 2.19 7.68 -1.97
N ALA A 65 3.14 7.96 -1.09
CA ALA A 65 3.04 7.59 0.32
C ALA A 65 2.13 8.61 1.03
N VAL A 66 1.19 8.11 1.82
CA VAL A 66 0.25 8.94 2.58
C VAL A 66 0.20 8.48 4.03
N ASN A 67 -0.51 9.22 4.86
CA ASN A 67 -0.85 8.78 6.21
C ASN A 67 -2.26 9.29 6.54
N ILE A 68 -3.27 8.56 6.05
CA ILE A 68 -4.68 8.94 6.20
C ILE A 68 -5.33 7.95 7.16
N SER A 69 -5.79 8.46 8.30
CA SER A 69 -6.45 7.65 9.34
C SER A 69 -7.96 7.67 9.19
N GLY A 70 -8.64 6.67 9.74
CA GLY A 70 -10.09 6.63 9.75
C GLY A 70 -10.69 6.50 8.35
N VAL A 71 -9.96 5.89 7.40
CA VAL A 71 -10.45 5.66 6.04
C VAL A 71 -11.53 4.59 6.09
N TYR A 72 -12.71 4.93 5.59
CA TYR A 72 -13.87 4.04 5.57
C TYR A 72 -14.34 3.70 4.16
N ARG A 73 -13.92 4.47 3.14
CA ARG A 73 -14.23 4.19 1.74
C ARG A 73 -13.16 4.76 0.81
N VAL A 74 -12.83 4.03 -0.23
CA VAL A 74 -12.05 4.54 -1.37
C VAL A 74 -12.83 4.31 -2.65
N SER A 75 -12.96 5.35 -3.48
CA SER A 75 -13.62 5.32 -4.78
C SER A 75 -12.58 5.56 -5.87
N ALA A 76 -12.50 4.67 -6.86
CA ALA A 76 -11.44 4.69 -7.87
C ALA A 76 -11.66 5.74 -8.98
N GLY A 77 -12.91 6.20 -9.15
CA GLY A 77 -13.26 7.10 -10.23
C GLY A 77 -13.03 6.44 -11.59
N ALA A 78 -12.38 7.13 -12.53
CA ALA A 78 -12.04 6.60 -13.86
C ALA A 78 -10.71 5.82 -13.88
N ASN A 79 -10.11 5.57 -12.71
CA ASN A 79 -8.77 4.98 -12.58
C ASN A 79 -8.82 3.54 -12.09
N LYS A 80 -7.78 2.76 -12.42
CA LYS A 80 -7.49 1.54 -11.66
C LYS A 80 -6.55 1.93 -10.52
N VAL A 81 -6.87 1.54 -9.30
CA VAL A 81 -6.12 2.00 -8.12
C VAL A 81 -5.74 0.86 -7.19
N THR A 82 -4.54 0.92 -6.61
CA THR A 82 -4.13 0.03 -5.53
C THR A 82 -3.96 0.85 -4.26
N VAL A 83 -4.57 0.37 -3.17
CA VAL A 83 -4.57 1.01 -1.85
C VAL A 83 -3.81 0.11 -0.89
N SER A 84 -2.75 0.64 -0.27
CA SER A 84 -1.98 -0.04 0.78
C SER A 84 -2.36 0.53 2.14
N TYR A 85 -2.76 -0.34 3.07
CA TYR A 85 -3.33 0.08 4.34
C TYR A 85 -2.95 -0.87 5.49
N ASP A 86 -2.98 -0.35 6.71
CA ASP A 86 -2.87 -1.13 7.94
C ASP A 86 -4.25 -1.40 8.53
N TYR A 87 -4.46 -2.65 8.95
CA TYR A 87 -5.61 -3.05 9.75
C TYR A 87 -5.13 -4.02 10.83
N ASN A 88 -5.38 -3.68 12.10
CA ASN A 88 -4.93 -4.47 13.26
C ASN A 88 -3.42 -4.79 13.24
N ARG A 89 -2.57 -3.79 12.93
CA ARG A 89 -1.09 -3.91 12.90
C ARG A 89 -0.55 -4.84 11.82
N ARG A 90 -1.33 -5.08 10.77
CA ARG A 90 -0.94 -5.85 9.60
C ARG A 90 -1.15 -5.01 8.35
N PHE A 91 -0.17 -5.08 7.45
CA PHE A 91 -0.22 -4.41 6.16
C PHE A 91 -0.97 -5.26 5.15
N TYR A 92 -1.90 -4.61 4.45
CA TYR A 92 -2.71 -5.18 3.39
C TYR A 92 -2.62 -4.28 2.15
N SER A 93 -3.00 -4.85 1.01
CA SER A 93 -3.27 -4.08 -0.18
C SER A 93 -4.51 -4.60 -0.89
N THR A 94 -5.25 -3.71 -1.54
CA THR A 94 -6.38 -4.06 -2.38
C THR A 94 -6.34 -3.24 -3.66
N THR A 95 -6.77 -3.85 -4.77
CA THR A 95 -6.89 -3.16 -6.06
C THR A 95 -8.35 -3.00 -6.41
N ILE A 96 -8.71 -1.79 -6.83
CA ILE A 96 -10.07 -1.39 -7.20
C ILE A 96 -10.01 -1.00 -8.67
N ASP A 97 -10.81 -1.66 -9.50
CA ASP A 97 -10.92 -1.34 -10.91
C ASP A 97 -11.70 -0.05 -11.16
N LYS A 98 -11.62 0.43 -12.41
CA LYS A 98 -12.29 1.65 -12.87
C LYS A 98 -13.79 1.62 -12.56
N GLY A 99 -14.31 2.74 -12.05
CA GLY A 99 -15.70 2.89 -11.60
C GLY A 99 -15.99 2.23 -10.25
N GLY A 100 -15.06 1.44 -9.71
CA GLY A 100 -15.25 0.70 -8.48
C GLY A 100 -15.05 1.52 -7.21
N SER A 101 -15.47 0.93 -6.08
CA SER A 101 -15.13 1.43 -4.75
C SER A 101 -14.96 0.27 -3.78
N ALA A 102 -14.14 0.48 -2.74
CA ALA A 102 -13.95 -0.45 -1.64
C ALA A 102 -14.34 0.20 -0.31
N GLY A 103 -15.04 -0.56 0.53
CA GLY A 103 -15.34 -0.19 1.92
C GLY A 103 -14.23 -0.66 2.85
N PHE A 104 -13.96 0.14 3.89
CA PHE A 104 -12.93 -0.11 4.88
C PHE A 104 -13.50 0.06 6.30
N LYS A 105 -12.91 -0.63 7.28
CA LYS A 105 -13.28 -0.55 8.69
C LYS A 105 -12.43 0.46 9.45
N ASN A 106 -12.47 1.74 9.05
CA ASN A 106 -11.67 2.82 9.65
C ASN A 106 -10.17 2.50 9.70
N VAL A 107 -9.61 2.11 8.56
CA VAL A 107 -8.20 1.73 8.44
C VAL A 107 -7.29 2.95 8.35
N ARG A 108 -5.98 2.73 8.50
CA ARG A 108 -4.97 3.73 8.16
C ARG A 108 -4.34 3.40 6.80
N VAL A 109 -4.48 4.30 5.84
CA VAL A 109 -3.90 4.14 4.49
C VAL A 109 -2.52 4.77 4.47
N TYR A 110 -1.56 4.03 3.91
CA TYR A 110 -0.15 4.44 3.80
C TYR A 110 0.35 4.60 2.37
N GLY A 111 -0.34 4.00 1.39
CA GLY A 111 0.06 4.07 0.00
C GLY A 111 -1.14 4.10 -0.93
N LEU A 112 -1.03 4.92 -1.96
CA LEU A 112 -1.98 4.98 -3.06
C LEU A 112 -1.20 4.84 -4.36
N ARG A 113 -1.71 4.04 -5.28
CA ARG A 113 -1.19 3.90 -6.64
C ARG A 113 -2.32 4.01 -7.64
N ILE A 114 -2.14 4.83 -8.66
CA ILE A 114 -3.01 4.97 -9.82
C ILE A 114 -2.27 4.39 -11.02
N TRP A 115 -2.90 3.48 -11.75
CA TRP A 115 -2.34 2.80 -12.92
C TRP A 115 -2.77 3.46 -14.23
#